data_AF-A0A496U1P8-F1
#
_entry.id   AF-A0A496U1P8-F1
#
_cell.length_a   1.000
_cell.length_b   1.000
_cell.length_c   1.000
_cell.angle_alpha   90.00
_cell.angle_beta   90.00
_cell.angle_gamma   90.00
#
_symmetry.space_group_name_H-M   'P 1'
#
loop_
_entity.id
_entity.type
_entity.pdbx_description
1 polymer ?
#
loop_
_entity_poly.entity_id
_entity_poly.type
_entity_poly.pdbx_seq_one_letter_code
_entity_poly.pdbx_strand_id
1 'polypeptide(L)'
;MDRHFKQVLCTGIVLLLLLLQTAASGQERFQFAVPSSEKDLLDSLLQTFSIEELVKFRQFYLNEIERLEREKRLLQRKGIRDGEKLLANTPDSPFMDKILIRLAEFSYQQAQEDYLRNMEEYEKNYAAYEQGLTSEPPEEPKVDYSEAIAKYRLL
;
A
#
# COMPACT_ATOMS: atom_id res chain seq x y z
N MET A 1 6.50 -42.67 -52.79
CA MET A 1 6.65 -42.01 -51.47
C MET A 1 6.41 -40.53 -51.63
N ASP A 2 5.36 -40.06 -50.96
CA ASP A 2 4.45 -39.02 -51.43
C ASP A 2 4.95 -37.57 -51.36
N ARG A 3 4.66 -36.83 -52.42
CA ARG A 3 4.81 -35.37 -52.52
C ARG A 3 4.09 -34.64 -51.37
N HIS A 4 2.97 -35.22 -50.90
CA HIS A 4 2.18 -34.73 -49.78
C HIS A 4 2.91 -34.84 -48.42
N PHE A 5 3.74 -35.87 -48.22
CA PHE A 5 4.50 -36.03 -46.97
C PHE A 5 5.57 -34.94 -46.82
N LYS A 6 6.23 -34.56 -47.92
CA LYS A 6 7.22 -33.46 -47.92
C LYS A 6 6.58 -32.09 -47.70
N GLN A 7 5.36 -31.88 -48.20
CA GLN A 7 4.63 -30.62 -47.98
C GLN A 7 4.17 -30.47 -46.52
N VAL A 8 3.66 -31.54 -45.90
CA VAL A 8 3.25 -31.51 -44.48
C VAL A 8 4.46 -31.36 -43.53
N LEU A 9 5.60 -31.96 -43.89
CA LEU A 9 6.84 -31.79 -43.14
C LEU A 9 7.36 -30.34 -43.23
N CYS A 10 7.33 -29.73 -44.41
CA CYS A 10 7.75 -28.34 -44.59
C CYS A 10 6.80 -27.35 -43.92
N THR A 11 5.48 -27.55 -43.98
CA THR A 11 4.53 -26.66 -43.30
C THR A 11 4.62 -26.80 -41.77
N GLY A 12 4.86 -28.02 -41.26
CA GLY A 12 5.10 -28.24 -39.83
C GLY A 12 6.37 -27.56 -39.32
N ILE A 13 7.46 -27.59 -40.09
CA ILE A 13 8.72 -26.92 -39.72
C ILE A 13 8.58 -25.39 -39.77
N VAL A 14 7.84 -24.84 -40.75
CA VAL A 14 7.58 -23.40 -40.84
C VAL A 14 6.69 -22.90 -39.69
N LEU A 15 5.69 -23.68 -39.29
CA LEU A 15 4.85 -23.39 -38.11
C LEU A 15 5.65 -23.48 -36.80
N LEU A 16 6.55 -24.46 -36.68
CA LEU A 16 7.44 -24.60 -35.53
C LEU A 16 8.42 -23.42 -35.43
N LEU A 17 8.96 -22.94 -36.56
CA LEU A 17 9.83 -21.77 -36.62
C LEU A 17 9.08 -20.46 -36.31
N LEU A 18 7.82 -20.33 -36.73
CA LEU A 18 6.96 -19.20 -36.37
C LEU A 18 6.61 -19.16 -34.87
N LEU A 19 6.39 -20.33 -34.25
CA LEU A 19 6.17 -20.44 -32.80
C LEU A 19 7.45 -20.23 -31.97
N LEU A 20 8.63 -20.53 -32.52
CA LEU A 20 9.92 -20.20 -31.90
C LEU A 20 10.26 -18.71 -31.96
N GLN A 21 9.77 -17.98 -32.98
CA GLN A 21 9.95 -16.53 -33.04
C GLN A 21 9.11 -15.77 -31.99
N THR A 22 7.94 -16.27 -31.59
CA THR A 22 7.15 -15.68 -30.50
C THR A 22 7.73 -15.99 -29.12
N ALA A 23 8.40 -17.12 -28.94
CA ALA A 23 9.13 -17.45 -27.71
C ALA A 23 10.41 -16.61 -27.51
N ALA A 24 11.02 -16.11 -28.59
CA ALA A 24 12.23 -15.28 -28.54
C ALA A 24 11.95 -13.76 -28.56
N SER A 25 10.69 -13.34 -28.73
CA SER A 25 10.29 -11.91 -28.71
C SER A 25 9.17 -11.58 -27.72
N GLY A 26 8.73 -12.55 -26.91
CA GLY A 26 7.77 -12.38 -25.81
C GLY A 26 8.38 -11.88 -24.49
N GLN A 27 9.42 -11.06 -24.54
CA GLN A 27 9.87 -10.27 -23.39
C GLN A 27 9.50 -8.82 -23.68
N GLU A 28 8.19 -8.52 -23.65
CA GLU A 28 7.80 -7.17 -23.27
C GLU A 28 8.33 -6.96 -21.85
N ARG A 29 9.54 -6.39 -21.79
CA ARG A 29 9.93 -5.60 -20.63
C ARG A 29 8.81 -4.59 -20.49
N PHE A 30 7.95 -4.78 -19.50
CA PHE A 30 7.14 -3.70 -18.96
C PHE A 30 8.13 -2.71 -18.32
N GLN A 31 8.89 -2.01 -19.16
CA GLN A 31 9.44 -0.72 -18.81
C GLN A 31 8.19 0.11 -18.54
N PHE A 32 7.98 0.49 -17.28
CA PHE A 32 7.19 1.66 -16.97
C PHE A 32 7.83 2.83 -17.71
N ALA A 33 7.43 3.01 -18.96
CA ALA A 33 7.68 4.23 -19.70
C ALA A 33 6.80 5.27 -19.02
N VAL A 34 7.36 5.92 -18.00
CA VAL A 34 6.82 7.19 -17.50
C VAL A 34 6.67 8.07 -18.75
N PRO A 35 5.45 8.46 -19.13
CA PRO A 35 5.23 9.23 -20.34
C PRO A 35 6.12 10.47 -20.28
N SER A 36 6.83 10.78 -21.37
CA SER A 36 7.80 11.89 -21.43
C SER A 36 7.20 13.20 -20.90
N SER A 37 5.90 13.39 -21.12
CA SER A 37 5.09 14.49 -20.58
C SER A 37 5.26 14.74 -19.08
N GLU A 38 5.42 13.73 -18.24
CA GLU A 38 5.53 13.90 -16.78
C GLU A 38 6.94 14.33 -16.37
N LYS A 39 7.96 13.78 -17.04
CA LYS A 39 9.36 14.20 -16.87
C LYS A 39 9.60 15.61 -17.41
N ASP A 40 9.02 15.93 -18.56
CA ASP A 40 9.09 17.26 -19.17
C ASP A 40 8.38 18.32 -18.29
N LEU A 41 7.24 17.95 -17.68
CA LEU A 41 6.55 18.78 -16.68
C LEU A 41 7.38 18.97 -15.42
N LEU A 42 7.95 17.88 -14.89
CA LEU A 42 8.77 17.94 -13.68
C LEU A 42 10.03 18.78 -13.92
N ASP A 43 10.72 18.58 -15.05
CA ASP A 43 11.89 19.37 -15.44
C ASP A 43 11.54 20.84 -15.69
N SER A 44 10.40 21.14 -16.30
CA SER A 44 9.93 22.51 -16.49
C SER A 44 9.58 23.20 -15.18
N LEU A 45 8.93 22.49 -14.24
CA LEU A 45 8.63 23.00 -12.89
C LEU A 45 9.92 23.22 -12.09
N LEU A 46 10.87 22.28 -12.15
CA LEU A 46 12.15 22.39 -11.46
C LEU A 46 13.03 23.51 -12.03
N GLN A 47 12.90 23.86 -13.31
CA GLN A 47 13.56 25.02 -13.89
C GLN A 47 12.95 26.37 -13.44
N THR A 48 11.69 26.39 -13.00
CA THR A 48 11.02 27.62 -12.55
C THR A 48 11.30 28.00 -11.10
N PHE A 49 11.79 27.09 -10.27
CA PHE A 49 12.03 27.32 -8.84
C PHE A 49 13.50 27.18 -8.48
N SER A 50 13.99 28.02 -7.55
CA SER A 50 15.33 27.84 -7.01
C SER A 50 15.37 26.63 -6.05
N ILE A 51 16.58 26.11 -5.81
CA ILE A 51 16.79 25.02 -4.83
C ILE A 51 16.26 25.44 -3.44
N GLU A 52 16.45 26.71 -3.06
CA GLU A 52 15.94 27.25 -1.80
C GLU A 52 14.42 27.24 -1.73
N GLU A 53 13.72 27.54 -2.84
CA GLU A 53 12.26 27.48 -2.92
C GLU A 53 11.76 26.04 -2.82
N LEU A 54 12.41 25.09 -3.49
CA LEU A 54 12.08 23.67 -3.39
C LEU A 54 12.25 23.15 -1.97
N VAL A 55 13.31 23.56 -1.26
CA VAL A 55 13.52 23.22 0.15
C VAL A 55 12.42 23.82 1.03
N LYS A 56 12.02 25.07 0.79
CA LYS A 56 10.90 25.71 1.52
C LYS A 56 9.58 24.99 1.29
N PHE A 57 9.26 24.62 0.05
CA PHE A 57 8.05 23.86 -0.27
C PHE A 57 8.05 22.50 0.40
N ARG A 58 9.17 21.76 0.32
CA ARG A 58 9.30 20.48 1.02
C ARG A 58 9.02 20.64 2.51
N GLN A 59 9.64 21.62 3.17
CA GLN A 59 9.44 21.84 4.60
C GLN A 59 7.99 22.22 4.93
N PHE A 60 7.38 23.09 4.12
CA PHE A 60 5.98 23.50 4.30
C PHE A 60 5.04 22.28 4.22
N TYR A 61 5.16 21.46 3.17
CA TYR A 61 4.29 20.30 3.00
C TYR A 61 4.54 19.22 4.04
N LEU A 62 5.78 19.00 4.48
CA LEU A 62 6.05 18.08 5.60
C LEU A 62 5.35 18.54 6.89
N ASN A 63 5.45 19.82 7.23
CA ASN A 63 4.76 20.37 8.41
C ASN A 63 3.24 20.24 8.29
N GLU A 64 2.70 20.46 7.09
CA GLU A 64 1.26 20.38 6.83
C GLU A 64 0.74 18.94 6.89
N ILE A 65 1.50 17.98 6.36
CA ILE A 65 1.22 16.54 6.49
C ILE A 65 1.16 16.17 7.97
N GLU A 66 2.18 16.52 8.74
CA GLU A 66 2.19 16.22 10.18
C GLU A 66 1.02 16.85 10.93
N ARG A 67 0.65 18.09 10.56
CA ARG A 67 -0.50 18.80 11.15
C ARG A 67 -1.80 18.06 10.87
N LEU A 68 -2.03 17.69 9.61
CA LEU A 68 -3.23 16.97 9.16
C LEU A 68 -3.31 15.57 9.77
N GLU A 69 -2.19 14.87 9.91
CA GLU A 69 -2.13 13.58 10.59
C GLU A 69 -2.49 13.68 12.07
N ARG A 70 -1.99 14.71 12.78
CA ARG A 70 -2.39 14.98 14.17
C ARG A 70 -3.88 15.25 14.27
N GLU A 71 -4.42 16.07 13.36
CA GLU A 71 -5.85 16.39 13.30
C GLU A 71 -6.71 15.14 13.04
N LYS A 72 -6.33 14.31 12.06
CA LYS A 72 -6.97 13.02 11.77
C LYS A 72 -7.02 12.15 13.04
N ARG A 73 -5.90 11.98 13.74
CA ARG A 73 -5.83 11.16 14.96
C ARG A 73 -6.74 11.70 16.07
N LEU A 74 -6.84 13.03 16.22
CA LEU A 74 -7.74 13.64 17.21
C LEU A 74 -9.21 13.39 16.87
N LEU A 75 -9.59 13.55 15.59
CA LEU A 75 -10.95 13.30 15.11
C LEU A 75 -11.34 11.83 15.25
N GLN A 76 -10.44 10.90 14.92
CA GLN A 76 -10.65 9.46 15.10
C GLN A 76 -10.90 9.12 16.57
N ARG A 77 -10.03 9.57 17.49
CA ARG A 77 -10.21 9.33 18.94
C ARG A 77 -11.51 9.93 19.46
N LYS A 78 -11.89 11.12 18.97
CA LYS A 78 -13.18 11.72 19.32
C LYS A 78 -14.34 10.84 18.82
N GLY A 79 -14.28 10.42 17.56
CA GLY A 79 -15.27 9.55 16.95
C GLY A 79 -15.44 8.20 17.67
N ILE A 80 -14.34 7.57 18.09
CA ILE A 80 -14.37 6.35 18.91
C ILE A 80 -15.10 6.63 20.23
N ARG A 81 -14.66 7.63 21.01
CA ARG A 81 -15.28 7.96 22.30
C ARG A 81 -16.77 8.27 22.19
N ASP A 82 -17.15 9.06 21.18
CA ASP A 82 -18.54 9.45 20.98
C ASP A 82 -19.38 8.25 20.51
N GLY A 83 -18.83 7.41 19.62
CA GLY A 83 -19.48 6.18 19.16
C GLY A 83 -19.68 5.15 20.28
N GLU A 84 -18.68 4.94 21.14
CA GLU A 84 -18.78 4.05 22.30
C GLU A 84 -19.83 4.52 23.30
N LYS A 85 -19.93 5.84 23.53
CA LYS A 85 -21.00 6.41 24.35
C LYS A 85 -22.38 6.16 23.76
N LEU A 86 -22.54 6.29 22.45
CA LEU A 86 -23.82 5.99 21.78
C LEU A 86 -24.16 4.50 21.88
N LEU A 87 -23.16 3.63 21.70
CA LEU A 87 -23.33 2.17 21.84
C LEU A 87 -23.79 1.79 23.26
N ALA A 88 -23.23 2.42 24.29
CA ALA A 88 -23.57 2.14 25.68
C ALA A 88 -24.94 2.71 26.10
N ASN A 89 -25.29 3.91 25.62
CA ASN A 89 -26.46 4.64 26.10
C ASN A 89 -27.73 4.43 25.26
N THR A 90 -27.58 4.02 24.00
CA THR A 90 -28.72 3.89 23.07
C THR A 90 -28.62 2.59 22.26
N PRO A 91 -28.67 1.41 22.92
CA PRO A 91 -28.49 0.12 22.26
C PRO A 91 -29.54 -0.16 21.15
N ASP A 92 -30.77 0.32 21.31
CA ASP A 92 -31.88 0.06 20.38
C ASP A 92 -32.05 1.16 19.32
N SER A 93 -31.01 1.96 19.08
CA SER A 93 -31.04 3.03 18.07
C SER A 93 -31.26 2.47 16.66
N PRO A 94 -32.10 3.11 15.82
CA PRO A 94 -32.23 2.73 14.40
C PRO A 94 -30.95 3.02 13.58
N PHE A 95 -29.94 3.65 14.18
CA PHE A 95 -28.64 3.95 13.57
C PHE A 95 -27.50 3.11 14.15
N MET A 96 -27.82 2.06 14.90
CA MET A 96 -26.81 1.24 15.58
C MET A 96 -25.83 0.61 14.58
N ASP A 97 -26.34 0.13 13.45
CA ASP A 97 -25.57 -0.40 12.33
C ASP A 97 -24.47 0.59 11.87
N LYS A 98 -24.83 1.85 11.66
CA LYS A 98 -23.91 2.90 11.22
C LYS A 98 -22.86 3.22 12.27
N ILE A 99 -23.24 3.20 13.55
CA ILE A 99 -22.32 3.43 14.66
C ILE A 99 -21.30 2.28 14.73
N LEU A 100 -21.76 1.03 14.66
CA LEU A 100 -20.91 -0.15 14.69
C LEU A 100 -19.96 -0.21 13.50
N ILE A 101 -20.44 0.07 12.28
CA ILE A 101 -19.59 0.16 11.08
C ILE A 101 -18.51 1.22 11.27
N ARG A 102 -18.88 2.41 11.76
CA ARG A 102 -17.91 3.50 11.93
C ARG A 102 -16.86 3.19 13.01
N LEU A 103 -17.28 2.56 14.11
CA LEU A 103 -16.35 2.10 15.13
C LEU A 103 -15.40 1.03 14.57
N ALA A 104 -15.90 0.09 13.77
CA ALA A 104 -15.09 -0.93 13.12
C ALA A 104 -14.03 -0.34 12.19
N GLU A 105 -14.41 0.65 11.37
CA GLU A 105 -13.49 1.39 10.50
C GLU A 105 -12.39 2.10 11.30
N PHE A 106 -12.73 2.72 12.43
CA PHE A 106 -11.75 3.36 13.30
C PHE A 106 -10.79 2.36 13.93
N SER A 107 -11.28 1.22 14.43
CA SER A 107 -10.43 0.17 14.99
C SER A 107 -9.52 -0.45 13.91
N TYR A 108 -10.02 -0.62 12.68
CA TYR A 108 -9.20 -1.08 11.55
C TYR A 108 -8.07 -0.10 11.23
N GLN A 109 -8.37 1.20 11.13
CA GLN A 109 -7.37 2.23 10.88
C GLN A 109 -6.32 2.28 11.99
N GLN A 110 -6.74 2.13 13.25
CA GLN A 110 -5.83 2.08 14.39
C GLN A 110 -4.90 0.86 14.33
N ALA A 111 -5.43 -0.32 14.00
CA ALA A 111 -4.63 -1.53 13.83
C ALA A 111 -3.52 -1.37 12.76
N GLN A 112 -3.83 -0.68 11.66
CA GLN A 112 -2.83 -0.37 10.62
C GLN A 112 -1.76 0.59 11.14
N GLU A 113 -2.14 1.65 11.83
CA GLU A 113 -1.20 2.63 12.41
C GLU A 113 -0.30 2.00 13.47
N ASP A 114 -0.86 1.12 14.31
CA ASP A 114 -0.11 0.41 15.34
C ASP A 114 0.84 -0.62 14.72
N TYR A 115 0.44 -1.34 13.67
CA TYR A 115 1.34 -2.20 12.92
C TYR A 115 2.53 -1.44 12.34
N LEU A 116 2.30 -0.30 11.67
CA LEU A 116 3.39 0.50 11.11
C LEU A 116 4.37 0.99 12.18
N ARG A 117 3.85 1.40 13.36
CA ARG A 117 4.69 1.79 14.50
C ARG A 117 5.51 0.62 15.02
N ASN A 118 4.89 -0.55 15.16
CA ASN A 118 5.57 -1.76 15.61
C ASN A 118 6.60 -2.24 14.59
N MET A 119 6.36 -2.06 13.29
CA MET A 119 7.34 -2.34 12.23
C MET A 119 8.55 -1.42 12.32
N GLU A 120 8.36 -0.12 12.58
CA GLU A 120 9.48 0.81 12.79
C GLU A 120 10.34 0.42 14.01
N GLU A 121 9.69 -0.05 15.08
CA GLU A 121 10.39 -0.57 16.26
C GLU A 121 11.11 -1.89 15.97
N TYR A 122 10.45 -2.80 15.25
CA TYR A 122 11.04 -4.05 14.78
C TYR A 122 12.31 -3.80 13.95
N GLU A 123 12.28 -2.87 12.99
CA GLU A 123 13.45 -2.53 12.16
C GLU A 123 14.63 -2.05 13.00
N LYS A 124 14.38 -1.21 14.02
CA LYS A 124 15.40 -0.75 14.97
C LYS A 124 16.00 -1.92 15.77
N ASN A 125 15.15 -2.81 16.28
CA ASN A 125 15.57 -3.97 17.05
C ASN A 125 16.32 -5.00 16.19
N TYR A 126 15.90 -5.18 14.94
CA TYR A 126 16.54 -6.08 13.99
C TYR A 126 17.93 -5.56 13.61
N ALA A 127 18.08 -4.25 13.40
CA ALA A 127 19.39 -3.64 13.20
C ALA A 127 20.34 -3.84 14.40
N ALA A 128 19.82 -3.85 15.63
CA ALA A 128 20.60 -4.16 16.82
C ALA A 128 21.02 -5.64 16.88
N TYR A 129 20.13 -6.55 16.47
CA TYR A 129 20.43 -7.98 16.33
C TYR A 129 21.53 -8.23 15.29
N GLU A 130 21.46 -7.61 14.11
CA GLU A 130 22.48 -7.72 13.06
C GLU A 130 23.86 -7.20 13.52
N GLN A 131 23.88 -6.27 14.48
CA GLN A 131 25.10 -5.76 15.12
C GLN A 131 25.59 -6.65 16.29
N GLY A 132 24.88 -7.73 16.61
CA GLY A 132 25.19 -8.63 17.72
C GLY A 132 24.90 -8.06 19.11
N LEU A 133 24.09 -6.98 19.20
CA LEU A 133 23.70 -6.36 20.48
C LEU A 133 22.60 -7.14 21.20
N THR A 134 21.84 -7.96 20.47
CA THR A 134 20.86 -8.91 21.01
C THR A 134 21.17 -10.31 20.50
N SER A 135 20.90 -11.33 21.33
CA SER A 135 21.20 -12.73 21.00
C SER A 135 20.13 -13.40 20.13
N GLU A 136 18.91 -12.90 20.16
CA GLU A 136 17.78 -13.47 19.43
C GLU A 136 17.19 -12.43 18.46
N PRO A 137 16.71 -12.89 17.29
CA PRO A 137 16.02 -12.01 16.35
C PRO A 137 14.68 -11.54 16.95
N PRO A 138 14.30 -10.26 16.76
CA PRO A 138 12.99 -9.79 17.19
C PRO A 138 11.88 -10.49 16.39
N GLU A 139 10.68 -10.58 16.98
CA GLU A 139 9.51 -11.11 16.28
C GLU A 139 8.93 -10.06 15.33
N GLU A 140 8.68 -10.45 14.08
CA GLU A 140 8.02 -9.59 13.11
C GLU A 140 6.55 -9.37 13.53
N PRO A 141 6.11 -8.11 13.69
CA PRO A 141 4.77 -7.83 14.14
C PRO A 141 3.75 -8.24 13.08
N LYS A 142 2.52 -8.55 13.53
CA LYS A 142 1.39 -8.86 12.65
C LYS A 142 0.29 -7.85 12.91
N VAL A 143 -0.50 -7.54 11.88
CA VAL A 143 -1.66 -6.67 12.05
C VAL A 143 -2.74 -7.41 12.85
N ASP A 144 -3.19 -6.82 13.95
CA ASP A 144 -4.29 -7.35 14.76
C ASP A 144 -5.60 -6.62 14.46
N TYR A 145 -6.50 -7.26 13.71
CA TYR A 145 -7.82 -6.73 13.37
C TYR A 145 -8.93 -7.19 14.34
N SER A 146 -8.59 -7.83 15.46
CA SER A 146 -9.56 -8.46 16.36
C SER A 146 -10.66 -7.50 16.82
N GLU A 147 -10.29 -6.26 17.14
CA GLU A 147 -11.23 -5.23 17.60
C GLU A 147 -12.23 -4.82 16.51
N ALA A 148 -11.76 -4.57 15.28
CA ALA A 148 -12.63 -4.23 14.15
C ALA A 148 -13.60 -5.37 13.84
N ILE A 149 -13.10 -6.62 13.82
CA ILE A 149 -13.91 -7.81 13.61
C ILE A 149 -14.97 -7.95 14.70
N ALA A 150 -14.64 -7.66 15.96
CA ALA A 150 -15.60 -7.73 17.06
C ALA A 150 -16.77 -6.78 16.85
N LYS A 151 -16.56 -5.58 16.27
CA LYS A 151 -17.65 -4.64 15.95
C LYS A 151 -18.51 -5.14 14.79
N TYR A 152 -17.91 -5.69 13.72
CA TYR A 152 -18.67 -6.24 12.60
C TYR A 152 -19.53 -7.46 12.99
N ARG A 153 -19.11 -8.23 13.99
CA ARG A 153 -19.89 -9.37 14.52
C ARG A 153 -21.16 -8.95 15.28
N LEU A 154 -21.30 -7.67 15.62
CA LEU A 154 -22.47 -7.13 16.32
C LEU A 154 -23.54 -6.59 15.36
N LEU A 155 -23.25 -6.54 14.06
CA LEU A 155 -24.22 -6.24 13.00
C LEU A 155 -25.09 -7.47 12.71
#